data_AF-A0A1X7HLK4-F1
#
_entry.id   AF-A0A1X7HLK4-F1
#
_cell.length_a   1.000
_cell.length_b   1.000
_cell.length_c   1.000
_cell.angle_alpha   90.00
_cell.angle_beta   90.00
_cell.angle_gamma   90.00
#
_symmetry.space_group_name_H-M   'P 1'
#
loop_
_entity.id
_entity.type
_entity.pdbx_description
1 polymer ?
#
loop_
_entity_poly.entity_id
_entity_poly.type
_entity_poly.pdbx_seq_one_letter_code
_entity_poly.pdbx_strand_id
1 'polypeptide(L)'
;MSRQLLKFNDGVAYVLDKPIEYKYYQQGDLIIGIDDSCTFIKSYYYDRPSPGFYAFGGHKFDIPLENGEVVHCYGQWWDGGYEKVESLLGEELVSVTYRDIQSLENCFVFTGSCAIKDSIEKLRQTYTGEVYEYRAYEAMLKGRDYPVGKG
;
A
#
# COMPACT_ATOMS: atom_id res chain seq x y z
N MET A 1 7.83 12.08 -0.44
CA MET A 1 7.58 10.64 -0.23
C MET A 1 7.81 10.37 1.24
N SER A 2 6.76 9.91 1.94
CA SER A 2 6.47 10.05 3.37
C SER A 2 6.78 11.41 4.00
N ARG A 3 5.73 12.12 4.40
CA ARG A 3 5.84 13.38 5.13
C ARG A 3 6.10 13.17 6.61
N GLN A 4 5.47 12.15 7.18
CA GLN A 4 5.42 11.90 8.61
C GLN A 4 5.43 10.41 8.89
N LEU A 5 6.01 10.03 10.03
CA LEU A 5 5.97 8.68 10.56
C LEU A 5 5.14 8.66 11.83
N LEU A 6 4.31 7.62 11.98
CA LEU A 6 3.53 7.38 13.17
C LEU A 6 3.97 6.07 13.81
N LYS A 7 4.05 6.07 15.14
CA LYS A 7 4.13 4.83 15.90
C LYS A 7 2.73 4.25 16.06
N PHE A 8 2.57 2.98 15.71
CA PHE A 8 1.31 2.25 15.82
C PHE A 8 1.58 0.85 16.37
N ASN A 9 1.18 0.61 17.62
CA ASN A 9 1.58 -0.58 18.39
C ASN A 9 3.11 -0.73 18.37
N ASP A 10 3.62 -1.89 17.96
CA ASP A 10 5.05 -2.17 17.80
C ASP A 10 5.59 -1.81 16.39
N GLY A 11 4.74 -1.25 15.53
CA GLY A 11 5.06 -0.92 14.14
C GLY A 11 5.12 0.58 13.86
N VAL A 12 5.40 0.88 12.59
CA VAL A 12 5.40 2.23 12.04
C VAL A 12 4.38 2.32 10.91
N ALA A 13 3.63 3.42 10.89
CA ALA A 13 2.77 3.79 9.78
C ALA A 13 3.35 5.02 9.06
N TYR A 14 3.30 4.99 7.73
CA TYR A 14 3.82 6.05 6.87
C TYR A 14 2.68 6.96 6.41
N VAL A 15 2.78 8.26 6.69
CA VAL A 15 1.86 9.26 6.11
C VAL A 15 2.50 9.89 4.89
N LEU A 16 1.87 9.69 3.74
CA LEU A 16 2.35 10.18 2.45
C LEU A 16 1.74 11.54 2.11
N ASP A 17 2.45 12.34 1.32
CA ASP A 17 1.93 13.62 0.82
C ASP A 17 0.80 13.45 -0.20
N LYS A 18 0.84 12.35 -0.95
CA LYS A 18 -0.05 12.03 -2.05
C LYS A 18 -0.41 10.55 -2.02
N PRO A 19 -1.56 10.14 -2.60
CA PRO A 19 -1.85 8.73 -2.81
C PRO A 19 -0.77 8.09 -3.68
N ILE A 20 -0.59 6.78 -3.50
CA ILE A 20 0.32 6.01 -4.34
C ILE A 20 -0.38 5.76 -5.67
N GLU A 21 0.31 6.11 -6.75
CA GLU A 21 -0.08 5.76 -8.11
C GLU A 21 0.83 4.63 -8.59
N TYR A 22 0.21 3.50 -8.96
CA TYR A 22 0.94 2.33 -9.44
C TYR A 22 0.90 2.30 -10.96
N LYS A 23 2.06 2.04 -11.56
CA LYS A 23 2.17 1.60 -12.95
C LYS A 23 2.17 0.09 -12.97
N TYR A 24 1.24 -0.49 -13.74
CA TYR A 24 1.04 -1.92 -13.81
C TYR A 24 1.68 -2.51 -15.06
N TYR A 25 2.34 -3.64 -14.91
CA TYR A 25 2.76 -4.50 -16.01
C TYR A 25 2.41 -5.95 -15.70
N GLN A 26 2.28 -6.76 -16.74
CA GLN A 26 1.94 -8.17 -16.62
C GLN A 26 3.12 -9.05 -17.00
N GLN A 27 3.41 -10.06 -16.17
CA GLN A 27 4.40 -11.08 -16.44
C GLN A 27 3.81 -12.46 -16.16
N GLY A 28 3.42 -13.16 -17.24
CA GLY A 28 2.75 -14.46 -17.12
C GLY A 28 1.42 -14.35 -16.38
N ASP A 29 1.33 -15.06 -15.25
CA ASP A 29 0.16 -15.11 -14.37
C ASP A 29 0.18 -14.05 -13.26
N LEU A 30 1.05 -13.04 -13.35
CA LEU A 30 1.19 -11.94 -12.39
C LEU A 30 0.95 -10.59 -13.04
N ILE A 31 0.22 -9.73 -12.34
CA ILE A 31 0.17 -8.29 -12.57
C ILE A 31 0.93 -7.63 -11.43
N ILE A 32 1.93 -6.83 -11.75
CA ILE A 32 2.81 -6.18 -10.79
C ILE A 32 2.61 -4.68 -10.95
N GLY A 33 2.25 -4.02 -9.85
CA GLY A 33 2.14 -2.58 -9.74
C GLY A 33 3.33 -2.03 -8.98
N ILE A 34 4.04 -1.08 -9.56
CA ILE A 34 5.17 -0.39 -8.92
C ILE A 34 4.90 1.11 -8.98
N ASP A 35 5.16 1.80 -7.87
CA ASP A 35 5.08 3.26 -7.84
C ASP A 35 6.33 3.93 -8.42
N ASP A 36 6.25 5.21 -8.72
CA ASP A 36 7.33 5.92 -9.43
C ASP A 36 8.67 5.99 -8.68
N SER A 37 8.71 5.76 -7.36
CA SER A 37 9.97 5.65 -6.62
C SER A 37 10.53 4.25 -6.52
N CYS A 38 9.85 3.24 -7.07
CA CYS A 38 10.19 1.84 -6.88
C CYS A 38 10.27 1.47 -5.39
N THR A 39 9.28 1.90 -4.59
CA THR A 39 9.22 1.59 -3.16
C THR A 39 8.05 0.68 -2.85
N PHE A 40 6.85 1.04 -3.30
CA PHE A 40 5.63 0.32 -2.98
C PHE A 40 5.25 -0.63 -4.11
N ILE A 41 4.88 -1.84 -3.72
CA ILE A 41 4.57 -2.93 -4.64
C ILE A 41 3.14 -3.41 -4.40
N LYS A 42 2.40 -3.56 -5.50
CA LYS A 42 1.15 -4.31 -5.56
C LYS A 42 1.33 -5.52 -6.45
N SER A 43 0.74 -6.64 -6.05
CA SER A 43 0.80 -7.87 -6.85
C SER A 43 -0.58 -8.48 -6.91
N TYR A 44 -0.98 -8.87 -8.12
CA TYR A 44 -2.17 -9.68 -8.36
C TYR A 44 -1.79 -10.93 -9.13
N TYR A 45 -2.15 -12.11 -8.62
CA TYR A 45 -1.95 -13.36 -9.33
C TYR A 45 -3.25 -13.87 -9.92
N TYR A 46 -3.14 -14.52 -11.08
CA TYR A 46 -4.28 -15.14 -11.74
C TYR A 46 -4.65 -16.45 -11.03
N ASP A 47 -5.92 -16.60 -10.71
CA ASP A 47 -6.51 -17.89 -10.41
C ASP A 47 -7.89 -18.01 -11.07
N ARG A 48 -8.24 -19.20 -11.52
CA ARG A 48 -9.51 -19.42 -12.22
C ARG A 48 -10.67 -19.21 -11.23
N PRO A 49 -11.63 -18.32 -11.51
CA PRO A 49 -12.80 -18.16 -10.66
C PRO A 49 -13.59 -19.46 -10.57
N SER A 50 -14.13 -19.77 -9.40
CA SER A 50 -15.03 -20.90 -9.20
C SER A 50 -16.34 -20.47 -8.55
N PRO A 51 -17.43 -21.25 -8.64
CA PRO A 51 -18.70 -20.88 -8.05
C PRO A 51 -18.57 -20.55 -6.56
N GLY A 52 -18.89 -19.32 -6.18
CA GLY A 52 -18.76 -18.83 -4.80
C GLY A 52 -17.36 -18.34 -4.40
N PHE A 53 -16.36 -18.42 -5.30
CA PHE A 53 -15.00 -17.98 -5.04
C PHE A 53 -14.51 -17.06 -6.18
N TYR A 54 -14.77 -15.77 -5.98
CA TYR A 54 -14.38 -14.70 -6.88
C TYR A 54 -13.51 -13.71 -6.11
N ALA A 55 -12.38 -13.34 -6.69
CA ALA A 55 -11.53 -12.30 -6.13
C ALA A 55 -12.31 -11.00 -5.92
N PHE A 56 -11.94 -10.24 -4.89
CA PHE A 56 -12.59 -8.98 -4.51
C PHE A 56 -14.12 -9.11 -4.38
N GLY A 57 -14.63 -10.25 -3.90
CA GLY A 57 -16.07 -10.47 -3.72
C GLY A 57 -16.88 -10.40 -5.03
N GLY A 58 -16.24 -10.59 -6.19
CA GLY A 58 -16.88 -10.52 -7.50
C GLY A 58 -17.01 -9.12 -8.08
N HIS A 59 -16.41 -8.10 -7.45
CA HIS A 59 -16.33 -6.77 -8.04
C HIS A 59 -15.61 -6.81 -9.39
N LYS A 60 -16.17 -6.08 -10.36
CA LYS A 60 -15.64 -5.97 -11.72
C LYS A 60 -14.98 -4.62 -11.90
N PHE A 61 -13.75 -4.61 -12.39
CA PHE A 61 -12.97 -3.40 -12.65
C PHE A 61 -11.89 -3.71 -13.69
N ASP A 62 -11.22 -2.68 -14.17
CA ASP A 62 -10.16 -2.79 -15.16
C ASP A 62 -8.84 -2.28 -14.59
N ILE A 63 -7.74 -2.93 -14.95
CA ILE A 63 -6.38 -2.46 -14.65
C ILE A 63 -5.71 -2.07 -15.97
N PRO A 64 -5.43 -0.77 -16.21
CA PRO A 64 -4.63 -0.35 -17.33
C PRO A 64 -3.16 -0.72 -17.10
N LEU A 65 -2.54 -1.34 -18.10
CA LEU A 65 -1.12 -1.67 -18.10
C LEU A 65 -0.31 -0.56 -18.79
N GLU A 66 0.97 -0.47 -18.45
CA GLU A 66 1.90 0.53 -18.98
C GLU A 66 2.11 0.40 -20.51
N ASN A 67 1.97 -0.82 -21.04
CA ASN A 67 2.02 -1.09 -22.49
C ASN A 67 0.73 -0.65 -23.24
N GLY A 68 -0.25 -0.08 -22.54
CA GLY A 68 -1.53 0.37 -23.09
C GLY A 68 -2.61 -0.70 -23.16
N GLU A 69 -2.30 -1.95 -22.81
CA GLU A 69 -3.31 -2.99 -22.67
C GLU A 69 -4.17 -2.78 -21.42
N VAL A 70 -5.33 -3.41 -21.38
CA VAL A 70 -6.25 -3.34 -20.24
C VAL A 70 -6.60 -4.75 -19.80
N VAL A 71 -6.37 -5.05 -18.53
CA VAL A 71 -6.78 -6.31 -17.93
C VAL A 71 -8.14 -6.15 -17.28
N HIS A 72 -9.11 -6.90 -17.78
CA HIS A 72 -10.46 -6.93 -17.25
C HIS A 72 -10.57 -7.86 -16.04
N CYS A 73 -10.72 -7.33 -14.83
CA CYS A 73 -10.79 -8.08 -13.58
C CYS A 73 -12.23 -8.47 -13.25
N TYR A 74 -12.59 -9.74 -13.47
CA TYR A 74 -13.94 -10.29 -13.25
C TYR A 74 -13.93 -11.43 -12.21
N GLY A 75 -13.09 -11.29 -11.19
CA GLY A 75 -12.95 -12.24 -10.08
C GLY A 75 -11.80 -13.24 -10.22
N GLN A 76 -10.94 -13.11 -11.23
CA GLN A 76 -9.81 -14.02 -11.46
C GLN A 76 -8.45 -13.53 -10.94
N TRP A 77 -8.35 -12.28 -10.44
CA TRP A 77 -7.08 -11.69 -10.02
C TRP A 77 -7.09 -11.45 -8.52
N TRP A 78 -6.23 -12.13 -7.77
CA TRP A 78 -6.19 -12.08 -6.31
C TRP A 78 -5.01 -11.26 -5.84
N ASP A 79 -5.20 -10.40 -4.82
CA ASP A 79 -4.08 -9.74 -4.13
C ASP A 79 -3.18 -10.81 -3.49
N GLY A 80 -1.95 -10.93 -3.98
CA GLY A 80 -1.05 -12.03 -3.63
C GLY A 80 0.04 -12.28 -4.68
N GLY A 81 0.74 -13.41 -4.57
CA GLY A 81 1.84 -13.76 -5.48
C GLY A 81 3.16 -13.04 -5.17
N TYR A 82 3.27 -12.42 -3.98
CA TYR A 82 4.42 -11.60 -3.60
C TYR A 82 5.77 -12.36 -3.60
N GLU A 83 5.81 -13.65 -3.22
CA GLU A 83 7.05 -14.46 -3.28
C GLU A 83 7.60 -14.61 -4.72
N LYS A 84 6.70 -14.72 -5.70
CA LYS A 84 7.10 -14.75 -7.12
C LYS A 84 7.61 -13.37 -7.55
N VAL A 85 6.99 -12.29 -7.07
CA VAL A 85 7.43 -10.92 -7.35
C VAL A 85 8.80 -10.65 -6.74
N GLU A 86 9.07 -11.08 -5.50
CA GLU A 86 10.39 -11.03 -4.87
C GLU A 86 11.44 -11.71 -5.74
N SER A 87 11.13 -12.93 -6.21
CA SER A 87 12.03 -13.70 -7.08
C SER A 87 12.29 -13.03 -8.43
N LEU A 88 11.28 -12.36 -9.00
CA LEU A 88 11.38 -11.66 -10.28
C LEU A 88 12.16 -10.34 -10.17
N LEU A 89 11.94 -9.58 -9.10
CA LEU A 89 12.61 -8.31 -8.86
C LEU A 89 14.02 -8.52 -8.30
N GLY A 90 14.28 -9.65 -7.64
CA GLY A 90 15.52 -9.86 -6.87
C GLY A 90 15.56 -9.02 -5.60
N GLU A 91 14.39 -8.67 -5.06
CA GLU A 91 14.21 -7.75 -3.93
C GLU A 91 13.39 -8.43 -2.82
N GLU A 92 13.70 -8.13 -1.56
CA GLU A 92 12.88 -8.57 -0.42
C GLU A 92 11.70 -7.60 -0.23
N LEU A 93 10.48 -8.14 -0.09
CA LEU A 93 9.28 -7.36 0.16
C LEU A 93 8.86 -7.47 1.63
N VAL A 94 8.45 -6.34 2.20
CA VAL A 94 7.93 -6.25 3.56
C VAL A 94 6.55 -5.62 3.58
N SER A 95 5.70 -6.08 4.51
CA SER A 95 4.40 -5.45 4.74
C SER A 95 4.59 -4.10 5.42
N VAL A 96 3.94 -3.07 4.88
CA VAL A 96 3.97 -1.70 5.39
C VAL A 96 2.55 -1.18 5.60
N THR A 97 2.39 -0.33 6.60
CA THR A 97 1.14 0.39 6.86
C THR A 97 1.29 1.82 6.41
N TYR A 98 0.37 2.33 5.58
CA TYR A 98 0.48 3.68 5.07
C TYR A 98 -0.88 4.32 4.77
N ARG A 99 -0.88 5.64 4.60
CA ARG A 99 -1.98 6.39 3.98
C ARG A 99 -1.51 7.77 3.55
N ASP A 100 -2.16 8.38 2.56
CA ASP A 100 -1.95 9.80 2.26
C ASP A 100 -2.70 10.72 3.24
N ILE A 101 -2.17 11.93 3.45
CA ILE A 101 -2.71 12.89 4.41
C ILE A 101 -4.17 13.29 4.11
N GLN A 102 -4.50 13.53 2.85
CA GLN A 102 -5.86 13.94 2.46
C GLN A 102 -6.89 12.85 2.75
N SER A 103 -6.54 11.58 2.52
CA SER A 103 -7.37 10.46 2.92
C SER A 103 -7.58 10.40 4.43
N LEU A 104 -6.53 10.64 5.23
CA LEU A 104 -6.60 10.60 6.69
C LEU A 104 -7.46 11.72 7.28
N GLU A 105 -7.46 12.89 6.65
CA GLU A 105 -8.34 14.02 7.01
C GLU A 105 -9.81 13.63 6.83
N ASN A 106 -10.15 12.92 5.75
CA ASN A 106 -11.50 12.44 5.49
C ASN A 106 -11.90 11.28 6.41
N CYS A 107 -11.02 10.28 6.56
CA CYS A 107 -11.23 9.12 7.40
C CYS A 107 -9.90 8.62 7.95
N PHE A 108 -9.75 8.65 9.28
CA PHE A 108 -8.50 8.31 9.96
C PHE A 108 -8.24 6.79 10.02
N VAL A 109 -8.07 6.18 8.86
CA VAL A 109 -7.85 4.74 8.66
C VAL A 109 -6.64 4.54 7.76
N PHE A 110 -5.73 3.69 8.22
CA PHE A 110 -4.55 3.27 7.45
C PHE A 110 -4.83 1.99 6.68
N THR A 111 -4.07 1.75 5.61
CA THR A 111 -4.13 0.52 4.81
C THR A 111 -2.78 -0.17 4.77
N GLY A 112 -2.79 -1.49 4.52
CA GLY A 112 -1.59 -2.28 4.26
C GLY A 112 -1.20 -2.29 2.77
N SER A 113 0.09 -2.46 2.50
CA SER A 113 0.65 -2.85 1.19
C SER A 113 1.99 -3.55 1.40
N CYS A 114 2.58 -4.08 0.33
CA CYS A 114 3.98 -4.47 0.31
C CYS A 114 4.85 -3.29 -0.16
N ALA A 115 6.11 -3.29 0.27
CA ALA A 115 7.16 -2.40 -0.19
C ALA A 115 8.50 -3.14 -0.27
N ILE A 116 9.41 -2.67 -1.13
CA ILE A 116 10.80 -3.14 -1.15
C ILE A 116 11.46 -2.72 0.15
N LYS A 117 12.04 -3.70 0.85
CA LYS A 117 12.61 -3.54 2.20
C LYS A 117 13.69 -2.46 2.24
N ASP A 118 14.68 -2.54 1.37
CA ASP A 118 15.79 -1.59 1.35
C ASP A 118 15.31 -0.16 1.06
N SER A 119 14.34 0.00 0.14
CA SER A 119 13.73 1.28 -0.19
C SER A 119 13.01 1.89 1.00
N ILE A 120 12.19 1.11 1.72
CA ILE A 120 11.43 1.63 2.86
C ILE A 120 12.31 1.87 4.10
N GLU A 121 13.32 1.03 4.31
CA GLU A 121 14.32 1.22 5.36
C GLU A 121 15.13 2.49 5.13
N LYS A 122 15.58 2.73 3.89
CA LYS A 122 16.26 3.96 3.51
C LYS A 122 15.38 5.19 3.74
N LEU A 123 14.11 5.13 3.34
CA LEU A 123 13.15 6.20 3.58
C LEU A 123 12.96 6.48 5.08
N ARG A 124 12.98 5.44 5.92
CA ARG A 124 12.95 5.60 7.39
C ARG A 124 14.25 6.19 7.94
N GLN A 125 15.42 5.77 7.45
CA GLN A 125 16.72 6.25 7.92
C GLN A 125 16.98 7.72 7.54
N THR A 126 16.45 8.17 6.40
CA THR A 126 16.60 9.56 5.94
C THR A 126 15.52 10.49 6.49
N TYR A 127 14.52 9.95 7.19
CA TYR A 127 13.47 10.74 7.82
C TYR A 127 14.02 11.52 9.02
N THR A 128 13.94 12.86 8.96
CA THR A 128 14.42 13.77 10.01
C THR A 128 13.28 14.48 10.77
N GLY A 129 12.03 14.15 10.46
CA GLY A 129 10.86 14.74 11.12
C GLY A 129 10.53 14.09 12.47
N GLU A 130 9.50 14.60 13.11
CA GLU A 130 8.96 14.03 14.35
C GLU A 130 8.24 12.70 14.08
N VAL A 131 8.40 11.73 14.97
CA VAL A 131 7.60 10.50 14.95
C VAL A 131 6.43 10.69 15.90
N TYR A 132 5.20 10.65 15.36
CA TYR A 132 4.00 10.93 16.15
C TYR A 132 3.42 9.65 16.76
N GLU A 133 2.89 9.76 17.98
CA GLU A 133 2.01 8.72 18.52
C GLU A 133 0.67 8.73 17.77
N TYR A 134 0.13 7.55 17.42
CA TYR A 134 -1.08 7.43 16.59
C TYR A 134 -2.24 8.34 17.03
N ARG A 135 -2.55 8.34 18.33
CA ARG A 135 -3.67 9.13 18.87
C ARG A 135 -3.38 10.62 18.92
N ALA A 136 -2.14 11.01 19.20
CA ALA A 136 -1.73 12.42 19.18
C ALA A 136 -1.82 12.97 17.75
N TYR A 137 -1.39 12.18 16.77
CA TYR A 137 -1.53 12.53 15.36
C TYR A 137 -2.99 12.68 14.94
N GLU A 138 -3.87 11.75 15.36
CA GLU A 138 -5.31 11.86 15.09
C GLU A 138 -5.91 13.15 15.65
N ALA A 139 -5.53 13.54 16.88
CA ALA A 139 -5.99 14.78 17.49
C ALA A 139 -5.53 16.01 16.70
N MET A 140 -4.23 16.07 16.38
CA MET A 140 -3.64 17.13 15.59
C MET A 140 -4.36 17.29 14.24
N LEU A 141 -4.55 16.17 13.51
CA LEU A 141 -5.19 16.19 12.19
C LEU A 141 -6.65 16.66 12.25
N LYS A 142 -7.36 16.35 13.36
CA LYS A 142 -8.76 16.75 13.58
C LYS A 142 -8.90 18.11 14.30
N GLY A 143 -7.80 18.84 14.50
CA GLY A 143 -7.82 20.15 15.18
C GLY A 143 -8.24 20.07 16.65
N ARG A 144 -7.88 19.00 17.35
CA ARG A 144 -8.18 18.79 18.77
C ARG A 144 -6.92 18.97 19.62
N ASP A 145 -7.09 19.57 20.79
CA ASP A 145 -5.99 19.78 21.75
C ASP A 145 -5.55 18.47 22.44
N TYR A 146 -6.38 17.41 22.40
CA TYR A 146 -6.09 16.15 23.07
C TYR A 146 -6.58 14.91 22.28
N PRO A 147 -5.88 13.76 22.42
CA PRO A 147 -6.30 12.48 21.86
C PRO A 147 -7.60 11.95 22.46
N VAL A 148 -8.41 11.29 21.64
CA VAL A 148 -9.66 10.63 22.07
C VAL A 148 -9.41 9.12 22.13
N GLY A 149 -9.52 8.55 23.32
CA GLY A 149 -9.29 7.13 23.60
C GLY A 149 -8.62 6.97 24.96
N LYS A 150 -9.07 6.00 25.77
CA LYS A 150 -8.52 5.76 27.11
C LYS A 150 -7.05 5.33 27.02
N GLY A 151 -6.25 5.83 27.96
CA GLY A 151 -4.92 5.28 28.26
C GLY A 151 -4.97 3.88 28.85
#